data_AF-A0A6M9PQN0-F1
#
_entry.id   AF-A0A6M9PQN0-F1
#
_cell.length_a   1.000
_cell.length_b   1.000
_cell.length_c   1.000
_cell.angle_alpha   90.00
_cell.angle_beta   90.00
_cell.angle_gamma   90.00
#
_symmetry.space_group_name_H-M   'P 1'
#
loop_
_entity.id
_entity.type
_entity.pdbx_description
1 polymer ?
#
loop_
_entity_poly.entity_id
_entity_poly.type
_entity_poly.pdbx_seq_one_letter_code
_entity_poly.pdbx_strand_id
1 'polypeptide(L)'
;MLGTWTGMSNSAVSGAGHFHPTEAGKEKAVRFRSVEYVMVIDKEEGRNFVGSIGATNNKHSTDAKRKEVLMGAYAKDMKSGVMVNETGSFTFKLADSKNLEVCYTQVSASPKVASCFEMTKK
;
A
#
# COMPACT_ATOMS: atom_id res chain seq x y z
N MET A 1 2.86 9.39 -12.09
CA MET A 1 3.03 8.27 -11.14
C MET A 1 3.99 7.23 -11.68
N LEU A 2 4.05 6.98 -13.00
CA LEU A 2 5.00 6.05 -13.66
C LEU A 2 6.36 6.00 -12.96
N GLY A 3 6.80 4.80 -12.59
CA GLY A 3 8.07 4.57 -11.90
C GLY A 3 7.94 3.63 -10.71
N THR A 4 9.05 3.46 -10.00
CA THR A 4 9.14 2.64 -8.80
C THR A 4 9.19 3.53 -7.56
N TRP A 5 8.35 3.23 -6.58
CA TRP A 5 8.20 3.95 -5.34
C TRP A 5 8.47 3.02 -4.16
N THR A 6 9.12 3.54 -3.12
CA THR A 6 9.40 2.77 -1.90
C THR A 6 9.08 3.59 -0.67
N GLY A 7 8.46 2.96 0.34
CA GLY A 7 8.09 3.66 1.57
C GLY A 7 7.84 2.70 2.73
N MET A 8 7.98 3.21 3.96
CA MET A 8 7.73 2.47 5.19
C MET A 8 6.33 2.80 5.72
N SER A 9 5.40 1.86 5.62
CA SER A 9 4.05 2.00 6.16
C SER A 9 4.04 1.84 7.67
N ASN A 10 3.27 2.67 8.37
CA ASN A 10 2.88 2.47 9.77
C ASN A 10 1.39 2.15 9.82
N SER A 11 1.07 0.91 10.19
CA SER A 11 -0.28 0.36 10.10
C SER A 11 -0.86 0.00 11.46
N ALA A 12 -2.12 0.36 11.70
CA ALA A 12 -2.96 -0.24 12.72
C ALA A 12 -3.70 -1.45 12.12
N VAL A 13 -3.62 -2.61 12.78
CA VAL A 13 -4.12 -3.88 12.25
C VAL A 13 -4.93 -4.62 13.30
N SER A 14 -6.09 -5.16 12.90
CA SER A 14 -6.84 -6.19 13.63
C SER A 14 -7.03 -7.42 12.73
N GLY A 15 -6.95 -8.63 13.27
CA GLY A 15 -6.97 -9.87 12.48
C GLY A 15 -5.60 -10.18 11.84
N ALA A 16 -5.52 -11.18 10.96
CA ALA A 16 -4.30 -11.58 10.26
C ALA A 16 -4.50 -11.56 8.73
N GLY A 17 -3.45 -11.25 7.98
CA GLY A 17 -3.44 -11.33 6.51
C GLY A 17 -2.02 -11.43 5.94
N HIS A 18 -1.89 -11.56 4.63
CA HIS A 18 -0.59 -11.83 3.98
C HIS A 18 0.48 -10.78 4.29
N PHE A 19 0.14 -9.49 4.14
CA PHE A 19 1.06 -8.42 4.49
C PHE A 19 1.12 -8.12 5.99
N HIS A 20 0.17 -8.67 6.76
CA HIS A 20 0.06 -8.50 8.21
C HIS A 20 -0.11 -9.82 8.96
N PRO A 21 0.88 -10.73 8.92
CA PRO A 21 0.81 -11.98 9.64
C PRO A 21 0.79 -11.73 11.16
N THR A 22 0.34 -12.72 11.92
CA THR A 22 0.40 -12.74 13.38
C THR A 22 0.49 -14.17 13.87
N GLU A 23 0.90 -14.34 15.13
CA GLU A 23 0.92 -15.65 15.78
C GLU A 23 -0.50 -16.10 16.10
N ALA A 24 -0.72 -17.42 16.06
CA ALA A 24 -2.00 -18.02 16.40
C ALA A 24 -2.48 -17.56 17.79
N GLY A 25 -3.73 -17.13 17.89
CA GLY A 25 -4.35 -16.65 19.13
C GLY A 25 -4.17 -15.15 19.39
N LYS A 26 -3.37 -14.43 18.59
CA LYS A 26 -3.17 -12.97 18.71
C LYS A 26 -4.01 -12.16 17.72
N GLU A 27 -4.87 -12.79 16.92
CA GLU A 27 -5.65 -12.14 15.86
C GLU A 27 -6.64 -11.10 16.40
N LYS A 28 -7.15 -11.29 17.63
CA LYS A 28 -8.11 -10.37 18.26
C LYS A 28 -7.47 -9.07 18.72
N ALA A 29 -6.16 -9.04 18.95
CA ALA A 29 -5.46 -7.85 19.41
C ALA A 29 -5.29 -6.85 18.26
N VAL A 30 -5.58 -5.57 18.54
CA VAL A 30 -5.15 -4.48 17.67
C VAL A 30 -3.65 -4.28 17.87
N ARG A 31 -2.90 -4.27 16.78
CA ARG A 31 -1.44 -4.13 16.80
C ARG A 31 -0.95 -3.11 15.78
N PHE A 32 0.18 -2.48 16.11
CA PHE A 32 0.87 -1.58 15.20
C PHE A 32 2.00 -2.33 14.50
N ARG A 33 2.11 -2.15 13.19
CA ARG A 33 3.15 -2.79 12.36
C ARG A 33 3.79 -1.78 11.44
N SER A 34 5.10 -1.92 11.25
CA SER A 34 5.84 -1.21 10.22
C SER A 34 6.21 -2.18 9.10
N VAL A 35 5.85 -1.84 7.86
CA VAL A 35 6.07 -2.69 6.68
C VAL A 35 6.58 -1.82 5.54
N GLU A 36 7.75 -2.17 4.99
CA GLU A 36 8.26 -1.50 3.80
C GLU A 36 7.55 -2.06 2.56
N TYR A 37 7.04 -1.17 1.73
CA TYR A 37 6.37 -1.50 0.47
C TYR A 37 7.16 -0.97 -0.72
N VAL A 38 7.13 -1.75 -1.81
CA VAL A 38 7.54 -1.34 -3.15
C VAL A 38 6.30 -1.29 -4.02
N MET A 39 6.08 -0.14 -4.64
CA MET A 39 5.03 0.05 -5.62
C MET A 39 5.66 0.36 -6.98
N VAL A 40 5.23 -0.34 -8.02
CA VAL A 40 5.70 -0.14 -9.40
C VAL A 40 4.51 0.25 -10.25
N ILE A 41 4.53 1.44 -10.84
CA ILE A 41 3.53 1.89 -11.82
C ILE A 41 4.18 1.81 -13.19
N ASP A 42 3.67 0.91 -14.04
CA ASP A 42 4.28 0.57 -15.32
C ASP A 42 3.50 1.06 -16.55
N LYS A 43 2.21 1.38 -16.40
CA LYS A 43 1.39 1.97 -17.45
C LYS A 43 0.53 3.13 -16.94
N GLU A 44 0.49 4.21 -17.72
CA GLU A 44 -0.39 5.37 -17.54
C GLU A 44 -1.14 5.67 -18.84
N GLU A 45 -2.43 5.99 -18.73
CA GLU A 45 -3.28 6.36 -19.85
C GLU A 45 -4.31 7.41 -19.40
N GLY A 46 -4.10 8.67 -19.81
CA GLY A 46 -4.92 9.80 -19.39
C GLY A 46 -4.89 10.00 -17.87
N ARG A 47 -6.02 9.77 -17.20
CA ARG A 47 -6.14 9.85 -15.73
C ARG A 47 -6.04 8.50 -15.04
N ASN A 48 -5.78 7.42 -15.76
CA ASN A 48 -5.73 6.08 -15.21
C ASN A 48 -4.30 5.56 -15.21
N PHE A 49 -3.99 4.69 -14.26
CA PHE A 49 -2.70 4.02 -14.20
C PHE A 49 -2.84 2.63 -13.59
N VAL A 50 -1.91 1.74 -13.94
CA VAL A 50 -1.84 0.38 -13.40
C VAL A 50 -0.42 0.04 -13.00
N GLY A 51 -0.31 -0.93 -12.11
CA GLY A 51 0.96 -1.37 -11.58
C GLY A 51 0.80 -2.50 -10.58
N SER A 52 1.75 -2.61 -9.67
CA SER A 52 1.73 -3.58 -8.58
C SER A 52 2.31 -3.01 -7.30
N ILE A 53 1.89 -3.58 -6.17
CA ILE A 53 2.44 -3.28 -4.84
C ILE A 53 2.75 -4.57 -4.09
N GLY A 54 3.88 -4.60 -3.39
CA GLY A 54 4.26 -5.73 -2.53
C GLY A 54 5.12 -5.27 -1.36
N ALA A 55 5.10 -6.04 -0.28
CA ALA A 55 5.99 -5.79 0.86
C ALA A 55 7.42 -6.28 0.54
N THR A 56 8.43 -5.67 1.14
CA THR A 56 9.81 -6.19 1.10
C THR A 56 10.14 -6.93 2.39
N ASN A 57 11.09 -7.85 2.29
CA ASN A 57 11.55 -8.69 3.41
C ASN A 57 12.67 -8.04 4.23
N ASN A 58 13.11 -6.82 3.89
CA ASN A 58 14.34 -6.23 4.41
C ASN A 58 14.40 -6.18 5.95
N LYS A 59 13.23 -6.24 6.62
CA LYS A 59 13.13 -6.27 8.10
C LYS A 59 11.99 -7.15 8.66
N HIS A 60 11.30 -7.98 7.86
CA HIS A 60 10.16 -8.78 8.36
C HIS A 60 9.85 -10.01 7.51
N SER A 61 9.23 -11.04 8.11
CA SER A 61 8.75 -12.29 7.47
C SER A 61 7.65 -12.14 6.41
N THR A 62 7.36 -10.91 5.95
CA THR A 62 6.35 -10.66 4.93
C THR A 62 6.88 -11.19 3.60
N ASP A 63 6.12 -12.07 2.93
CA ASP A 63 6.56 -12.69 1.68
C ASP A 63 6.72 -11.66 0.57
N ALA A 64 7.98 -11.30 0.28
CA ALA A 64 8.34 -10.35 -0.77
C ALA A 64 8.04 -10.84 -2.18
N LYS A 65 7.63 -12.12 -2.35
CA LYS A 65 7.25 -12.67 -3.64
C LYS A 65 5.81 -12.30 -4.01
N ARG A 66 4.95 -12.03 -3.03
CA ARG A 66 3.57 -11.64 -3.32
C ARG A 66 3.51 -10.17 -3.73
N LYS A 67 3.00 -9.94 -4.94
CA LYS A 67 2.63 -8.64 -5.46
C LYS A 67 1.15 -8.65 -5.77
N GLU A 68 0.47 -7.59 -5.40
CA GLU A 68 -0.95 -7.36 -5.67
C GLU A 68 -1.08 -6.36 -6.82
N VAL A 69 -2.05 -6.59 -7.71
CA VAL A 69 -2.30 -5.69 -8.84
C VAL A 69 -2.87 -4.40 -8.27
N LEU A 70 -2.33 -3.27 -8.74
CA LEU A 70 -2.77 -1.95 -8.31
C LEU A 70 -3.39 -1.22 -9.49
N MET A 71 -4.62 -0.77 -9.32
CA MET A 71 -5.33 0.06 -10.30
C MET A 71 -5.60 1.42 -9.69
N GLY A 72 -5.23 2.48 -10.39
CA GLY A 72 -5.32 3.84 -9.87
C GLY A 72 -5.93 4.82 -10.85
N ALA A 73 -6.48 5.90 -10.29
CA ALA A 73 -7.01 7.02 -11.05
C ALA A 73 -6.68 8.34 -10.36
N TYR A 74 -6.24 9.32 -11.15
CA TYR A 74 -6.03 10.68 -10.70
C TYR A 74 -7.36 11.45 -10.56
N ALA A 75 -7.43 12.25 -9.52
CA ALA A 75 -8.36 13.37 -9.46
C ALA A 75 -8.03 14.41 -10.56
N LYS A 76 -8.93 15.38 -10.76
CA LYS A 76 -8.78 16.41 -11.80
C LYS A 76 -7.49 17.24 -11.66
N ASP A 77 -6.95 17.33 -10.44
CA ASP A 77 -5.73 18.09 -10.14
C ASP A 77 -4.44 17.40 -10.63
N MET A 78 -4.50 16.14 -11.08
CA MET A 78 -3.36 15.29 -11.44
C MET A 78 -2.32 15.14 -10.33
N LYS A 79 -2.70 15.45 -9.08
CA LYS A 79 -1.83 15.43 -7.90
C LYS A 79 -2.37 14.54 -6.80
N SER A 80 -3.66 14.23 -6.79
CA SER A 80 -4.26 13.31 -5.85
C SER A 80 -5.09 12.26 -6.58
N GLY A 81 -5.59 11.28 -5.85
CA GLY A 81 -6.48 10.29 -6.42
C GLY A 81 -6.67 9.09 -5.54
N VAL A 82 -7.13 8.02 -6.17
CA VAL A 82 -7.45 6.74 -5.52
C VAL A 82 -6.69 5.61 -6.20
N MET A 83 -6.43 4.55 -5.42
CA MET A 83 -6.01 3.27 -5.95
C MET A 83 -6.79 2.15 -5.27
N VAL A 84 -6.83 0.99 -5.89
CA VAL A 84 -7.47 -0.21 -5.35
C VAL A 84 -6.65 -1.43 -5.76
N ASN A 85 -6.62 -2.43 -4.87
CA ASN A 85 -6.10 -3.76 -5.15
C ASN A 85 -7.12 -4.81 -4.69
N GLU A 86 -6.75 -6.08 -4.67
CA GLU A 86 -7.64 -7.18 -4.31
C GLU A 86 -8.09 -7.15 -2.84
N THR A 87 -7.38 -6.42 -1.97
CA THR A 87 -7.57 -6.47 -0.51
C THR A 87 -8.09 -5.18 0.09
N GLY A 88 -7.91 -4.03 -0.56
CA GLY A 88 -8.31 -2.75 0.00
C GLY A 88 -8.20 -1.58 -0.97
N SER A 89 -8.32 -0.39 -0.42
CA SER A 89 -8.36 0.86 -1.16
C SER A 89 -7.36 1.85 -0.61
N PHE A 90 -6.84 2.69 -1.50
CA PHE A 90 -5.85 3.70 -1.20
C PHE A 90 -6.34 5.07 -1.63
N THR A 91 -5.94 6.10 -0.90
CA THR A 91 -5.88 7.47 -1.39
C THR A 91 -4.42 7.88 -1.51
N PHE A 92 -4.11 8.71 -2.49
CA PHE A 92 -2.75 9.22 -2.65
C PHE A 92 -2.71 10.72 -2.90
N LYS A 93 -1.56 11.31 -2.60
CA LYS A 93 -1.22 12.70 -2.91
C LYS A 93 0.26 12.80 -3.28
N LEU A 94 0.54 13.30 -4.48
CA LEU A 94 1.87 13.70 -4.92
C LEU A 94 2.21 15.04 -4.28
N ALA A 95 3.16 15.02 -3.33
CA ALA A 95 3.73 16.24 -2.78
C ALA A 95 4.61 16.94 -3.84
N ASP A 96 5.39 16.14 -4.58
CA ASP A 96 6.16 16.56 -5.74
C ASP A 96 6.47 15.37 -6.66
N SER A 97 7.38 15.54 -7.63
CA SER A 97 7.75 14.50 -8.61
C SER A 97 8.44 13.25 -8.01
N LYS A 98 8.92 13.34 -6.77
CA LYS A 98 9.68 12.31 -6.05
C LYS A 98 9.01 11.85 -4.76
N ASN A 99 8.07 12.60 -4.21
CA ASN A 99 7.42 12.32 -2.93
C ASN A 99 5.91 12.08 -3.09
N LEU A 100 5.45 10.94 -2.58
CA LEU A 100 4.08 10.48 -2.63
C LEU A 100 3.59 10.13 -1.23
N GLU A 101 2.50 10.73 -0.78
CA GLU A 101 1.76 10.27 0.40
C GLU A 101 0.71 9.24 -0.04
N VAL A 102 0.64 8.12 0.68
CA VAL A 102 -0.33 7.05 0.46
C VAL A 102 -1.00 6.70 1.78
N CYS A 103 -2.33 6.69 1.79
CA CYS A 103 -3.12 6.10 2.86
C CYS A 103 -3.86 4.88 2.34
N TYR A 104 -3.85 3.79 3.10
CA TYR A 104 -4.49 2.51 2.78
C TYR A 104 -5.54 2.16 3.82
N THR A 105 -6.63 1.57 3.33
CA THR A 105 -7.71 1.02 4.15
C THR A 105 -8.09 -0.37 3.64
N GLN A 106 -8.27 -1.30 4.57
CA GLN A 106 -8.82 -2.61 4.32
C GLN A 106 -9.99 -2.86 5.26
N VAL A 107 -11.17 -3.04 4.68
CA VAL A 107 -12.38 -3.37 5.43
C VAL A 107 -12.78 -4.80 5.06
N SER A 108 -12.32 -5.76 5.85
CA SER A 108 -12.65 -7.17 5.69
C SER A 108 -12.99 -7.83 7.03
N ALA A 109 -13.42 -9.10 7.02
CA ALA A 109 -13.61 -9.88 8.24
C ALA A 109 -12.28 -10.08 8.99
N SER A 110 -11.19 -10.36 8.26
CA SER A 110 -9.81 -10.39 8.76
C SER A 110 -8.83 -10.33 7.58
N PRO A 111 -7.84 -9.39 7.56
CA PRO A 111 -7.60 -8.35 8.55
C PRO A 111 -8.41 -7.06 8.27
N LYS A 112 -8.51 -6.20 9.27
CA LYS A 112 -8.85 -4.77 9.12
C LYS A 112 -7.57 -3.96 9.25
N VAL A 113 -7.33 -3.05 8.32
CA VAL A 113 -6.07 -2.27 8.26
C VAL A 113 -6.37 -0.81 7.99
N ALA A 114 -5.65 0.08 8.69
CA ALA A 114 -5.54 1.48 8.36
C ALA A 114 -4.06 1.90 8.45
N SER A 115 -3.55 2.61 7.44
CA SER A 115 -2.17 3.11 7.44
C SER A 115 -2.02 4.36 6.58
N CYS A 116 -1.09 5.25 6.93
CA CYS A 116 -0.60 6.31 6.04
C CYS A 116 0.93 6.34 6.06
N PHE A 117 1.54 6.62 4.91
CA PHE A 117 2.98 6.71 4.78
C PHE A 117 3.43 7.45 3.52
N GLU A 118 4.67 7.91 3.56
CA GLU A 118 5.33 8.51 2.41
C GLU A 118 6.13 7.46 1.64
N MET A 119 6.11 7.60 0.33
CA MET A 119 6.93 6.84 -0.60
C MET A 119 7.81 7.81 -1.41
N THR A 120 9.05 7.40 -1.61
CA THR A 120 10.00 8.10 -2.46
C THR A 120 10.18 7.35 -3.77
N LYS A 121 10.28 8.11 -4.85
CA LYS A 121 10.57 7.58 -6.18
C LYS A 121 12.05 7.22 -6.29
N LYS A 122 12.34 6.02 -6.79
CA LYS A 122 13.71 5.61 -7.16
C LYS A 122 14.12 6.15 -8.52
#